data_AF-A0A8C0AW19-F1
#
_entry.id   AF-A0A8C0AW19-F1
#
_cell.length_a   1.000
_cell.length_b   1.000
_cell.length_c   1.000
_cell.angle_alpha   90.00
_cell.angle_beta   90.00
_cell.angle_gamma   90.00
#
_symmetry.space_group_name_H-M   'P 1'
#
loop_
_entity.id
_entity.type
_entity.pdbx_description
1 polymer ?
#
loop_
_entity_poly.entity_id
_entity_poly.type
_entity_poly.pdbx_seq_one_letter_code
_entity_poly.pdbx_strand_id
1 'polypeptide(L)' 'MPIPSSSTTLRLPAGFKNLLEGLALEVLRAQPADVVAFAAQHFQTLLEQREGEWPGPAAPIPAPPSPFHLPLPVFPR' A
#
# COMPACT_ATOMS: atom_id res chain seq x y z
N MET A 1 1.90 45.78 3.39
CA MET A 1 0.96 44.89 2.69
C MET A 1 1.33 43.45 2.99
N PRO A 2 0.47 42.64 3.64
CA PRO A 2 0.72 41.21 3.84
C PRO A 2 0.34 40.44 2.57
N ILE A 3 1.28 39.63 2.07
CA ILE A 3 1.05 38.64 1.02
C ILE A 3 -0.01 37.63 1.48
N PRO A 4 -0.97 37.21 0.63
CA PRO A 4 -1.84 36.10 0.96
C PRO A 4 -0.97 34.85 1.04
N SER A 5 -0.76 34.33 2.25
CA SER A 5 -0.25 32.97 2.42
C SER A 5 -1.26 32.07 1.73
N SER A 6 -0.87 31.51 0.58
CA SER A 6 -1.60 30.46 -0.11
C SER A 6 -2.15 29.49 0.92
N SER A 7 -3.46 29.27 0.88
CA SER A 7 -4.16 28.37 1.81
C SER A 7 -3.57 26.97 1.73
N THR A 8 -2.55 26.68 2.53
CA THR A 8 -2.00 25.32 2.67
C THR A 8 -2.95 24.57 3.59
N THR A 9 -4.07 24.09 3.06
CA THR A 9 -4.88 23.09 3.76
C THR A 9 -4.07 21.79 3.76
N LEU A 10 -3.19 21.63 4.76
CA LEU A 10 -2.47 20.39 5.00
C LEU A 10 -3.50 19.33 5.41
N ARG A 11 -4.01 18.57 4.44
CA ARG A 11 -4.85 17.41 4.73
C ARG A 11 -3.95 16.24 5.11
N LEU A 12 -4.24 15.67 6.28
CA LEU A 12 -3.64 14.43 6.73
C LEU A 12 -4.03 13.30 5.76
N PRO A 13 -3.06 12.51 5.27
CA PRO A 13 -3.37 11.33 4.46
C PRO A 13 -4.25 10.36 5.23
N ALA A 14 -5.13 9.65 4.50
CA ALA A 14 -5.92 8.58 5.08
C ALA A 14 -4.99 7.52 5.71
N GLY A 15 -5.33 7.08 6.93
CA GLY A 15 -4.54 6.10 7.67
C GLY A 15 -3.31 6.65 8.40
N PHE A 16 -2.91 7.91 8.19
CA PHE A 16 -1.73 8.49 8.87
C PHE A 16 -1.89 8.52 10.40
N LYS A 17 -3.08 8.91 10.89
CA LYS A 17 -3.39 8.88 12.33
C LYS A 17 -3.25 7.47 12.91
N ASN A 18 -3.78 6.46 12.20
CA ASN A 18 -3.72 5.06 12.65
C ASN A 18 -2.28 4.54 12.69
N LEU A 19 -1.44 4.98 11.76
CA LEU A 19 -0.01 4.66 11.72
C LEU A 19 0.72 5.21 12.96
N LEU A 20 0.46 6.47 13.32
CA LEU A 20 1.04 7.08 14.52
C LEU A 20 0.49 6.48 15.82
N GLU A 21 -0.80 6.13 15.86
CA GLU A 21 -1.40 5.45 17.01
C GLU A 21 -0.77 4.07 17.23
N GLY A 22 -0.52 3.31 16.15
CA GLY A 22 0.20 2.03 16.22
C GLY A 22 1.61 2.17 16.81
N LEU A 23 2.39 3.12 16.30
CA LEU A 23 3.72 3.41 16.85
C LEU A 23 3.66 3.81 18.33
N ALA A 24 2.73 4.71 18.69
CA ALA A 24 2.60 5.19 20.07
C ALA A 24 2.27 4.05 21.06
N LEU A 25 1.39 3.12 20.67
CA LEU A 25 1.08 1.96 21.49
C LEU A 25 2.29 1.04 21.67
N GLU A 26 3.08 0.81 20.62
CA GLU A 26 4.28 -0.02 20.69
C GLU A 26 5.38 0.61 21.55
N VAL A 27 5.56 1.93 21.47
CA VAL A 27 6.46 2.68 22.36
C VAL A 27 6.01 2.57 23.82
N LEU A 28 4.71 2.71 24.09
CA LEU A 28 4.18 2.58 25.45
C LEU A 28 4.39 1.18 26.02
N ARG A 29 4.29 0.13 25.19
CA ARG A 29 4.50 -1.27 25.58
C ARG A 29 5.97 -1.59 25.82
N ALA A 30 6.85 -1.17 24.91
CA ALA A 30 8.27 -1.51 24.95
C ALA A 30 9.11 -0.60 25.86
N GLN A 31 8.62 0.60 26.19
CA GLN A 31 9.34 1.64 26.95
C GLN A 31 10.81 1.80 26.49
N PRO A 32 11.06 2.03 25.19
CA PRO A 32 12.42 2.08 24.66
C PRO A 32 13.15 3.33 25.17
N ALA A 33 14.45 3.19 25.43
CA ALA A 33 15.31 4.32 25.76
C ALA A 33 15.52 5.27 24.58
N ASP A 34 15.54 4.73 23.35
CA ASP A 34 15.64 5.50 22.10
C ASP A 34 14.39 5.28 21.24
N VAL A 35 13.48 6.25 21.34
CA VAL A 35 12.20 6.24 20.62
C VAL A 35 12.39 6.38 19.11
N VAL A 36 13.43 7.10 18.66
CA VAL A 36 13.65 7.37 17.23
C VAL A 36 14.15 6.11 16.54
N ALA A 37 15.15 5.45 17.14
CA ALA A 37 15.65 4.17 16.65
C ALA A 37 14.55 3.11 16.64
N PHE A 38 13.76 3.02 17.72
CA PHE A 38 12.63 2.11 17.81
C PHE A 38 11.59 2.36 16.71
N ALA A 39 11.23 3.63 16.45
CA ALA A 39 10.28 3.98 15.41
C ALA A 39 10.77 3.59 14.00
N ALA A 40 12.06 3.82 13.71
CA ALA A 40 12.65 3.41 12.44
C ALA A 40 12.56 1.89 12.25
N GLN A 41 12.90 1.11 13.28
CA GLN A 41 12.78 -0.35 13.24
C GLN A 41 11.32 -0.80 13.12
N HIS A 42 10.38 -0.16 13.83
CA HIS A 42 8.97 -0.49 13.74
C HIS A 42 8.42 -0.28 12.32
N PHE A 43 8.73 0.85 11.68
CA PHE A 43 8.30 1.11 10.31
C PHE A 43 9.00 0.21 9.28
N GLN A 44 10.28 -0.14 9.51
CA GLN A 44 10.99 -1.13 8.69
C GLN A 44 10.24 -2.47 8.70
N THR A 45 9.89 -2.98 9.87
CA THR A 45 9.12 -4.24 10.01
C THR A 45 7.76 -4.17 9.32
N LEU A 46 7.04 -3.03 9.43
CA LEU A 46 5.75 -2.86 8.75
C LEU A 46 5.89 -2.84 7.21
N LEU A 47 6.99 -2.29 6.69
CA LEU A 47 7.29 -2.33 5.25
C LEU A 47 7.60 -3.76 4.80
N GLU A 48 8.45 -4.47 5.54
CA GLU A 48 8.80 -5.87 5.25
C GLU A 48 7.58 -6.80 5.31
N GLN A 49 6.66 -6.59 6.27
CA GLN A 49 5.40 -7.32 6.32
C GLN A 49 4.53 -7.04 5.09
N ARG A 50 4.46 -5.77 4.66
CA ARG A 50 3.74 -5.42 3.43
C ARG A 50 4.37 -6.07 2.20
N GLU A 51 5.69 -6.11 2.12
CA GLU A 51 6.41 -6.68 0.98
C GLU A 51 6.42 -8.21 1.00
N GLY A 52 6.46 -8.83 2.18
CA GLY A 52 6.36 -10.27 2.37
C GLY A 52 4.94 -10.81 2.17
N GLU A 53 3.91 -10.00 2.45
CA GLU A 53 2.51 -10.32 2.19
C GLU A 53 2.04 -9.91 0.78
N TRP A 54 2.83 -9.13 0.05
CA TRP A 54 2.60 -8.79 -1.35
C TRP A 54 3.36 -9.76 -2.26
N PRO A 55 2.76 -10.86 -2.76
CA PRO A 55 3.19 -11.35 -4.05
C PRO A 55 2.99 -10.17 -5.01
N GLY A 56 4.02 -9.78 -5.75
CA GLY A 56 3.92 -8.75 -6.80
C GLY A 56 2.63 -8.86 -7.64
N PRO A 57 2.27 -7.84 -8.44
CA PRO A 57 1.34 -8.06 -9.55
C PRO A 57 1.99 -9.02 -10.56
N ALA A 58 1.92 -10.32 -10.28
CA ALA A 58 2.57 -11.39 -11.05
C ALA A 58 1.86 -12.75 -10.85
N ALA A 59 0.58 -12.75 -10.46
CA ALA A 59 -0.27 -13.69 -11.17
C ALA A 59 -0.30 -13.17 -12.63
N PRO A 60 0.15 -13.93 -13.64
CA PRO A 60 -0.25 -13.61 -15.00
C PRO A 60 -1.77 -13.50 -14.94
N ILE A 61 -2.31 -12.35 -15.34
CA ILE A 61 -3.74 -12.23 -15.63
C ILE A 61 -4.09 -13.54 -16.34
N PRO A 62 -5.02 -14.38 -15.83
CA PRO A 62 -5.41 -15.55 -16.60
C PRO A 62 -5.83 -14.99 -17.94
N ALA A 63 -5.09 -15.34 -18.99
CA ALA A 63 -5.38 -14.87 -20.32
C ALA A 63 -6.89 -15.08 -20.52
N PRO A 64 -7.64 -14.07 -21.00
CA PRO A 64 -9.06 -14.27 -21.24
C PRO A 64 -9.20 -15.55 -22.06
N PRO A 65 -10.09 -16.48 -21.68
CA PRO A 65 -10.24 -17.71 -22.44
C PRO A 65 -10.49 -17.30 -23.89
N SER A 66 -9.60 -17.74 -24.79
CA SER A 66 -9.66 -17.40 -26.21
C SER A 66 -11.10 -17.56 -26.69
N PRO A 67 -11.76 -16.52 -27.23
CA PRO A 67 -13.17 -16.61 -27.62
C PRO A 67 -13.38 -17.39 -28.93
N PHE A 68 -12.41 -18.21 -29.34
CA PHE A 68 -12.40 -18.84 -30.66
C PHE A 68 -12.40 -20.36 -30.57
N HIS A 69 -13.58 -20.88 -30.22
CA HIS A 69 -14.04 -22.20 -30.65
C HIS A 69 -15.41 -22.04 -31.34
N LEU A 70 -15.48 -21.12 -32.31
CA LEU A 70 -16.54 -21.16 -33.31
C LEU A 70 -16.06 -22.09 -34.43
N PRO A 71 -16.72 -23.24 -34.67
CA PRO A 71 -16.40 -24.07 -35.82
C PRO A 71 -16.62 -23.26 -37.09
N LEU A 72 -15.63 -23.25 -37.98
CA LEU A 72 -15.74 -22.71 -39.33
C LEU A 72 -17.02 -23.28 -39.98
N PRO A 73 -17.93 -22.45 -40.51
CA PRO A 73 -19.01 -22.97 -41.33
C PRO A 73 -18.37 -23.57 -42.60
N VAL A 74 -18.43 -24.89 -42.71
CA VAL A 74 -18.11 -25.58 -43.96
C VAL A 74 -19.20 -25.19 -44.96
N PHE A 75 -18.87 -24.29 -45.88
CA PHE A 75 -19.75 -24.01 -47.01
C PHE A 75 -19.58 -25.13 -48.04
N PRO A 76 -20.63 -25.91 -48.37
CA PRO A 76 -20.57 -26.82 -49.49
C PRO A 76 -20.47 -26.01 -50.80
N ARG A 77 -19.61 -26.50 -51.70
CA ARG A 77 -19.35 -25.97 -53.04
C ARG A 77 -20.58 -25.99 -53.94
#